data_AF-A0A2N5YVW1-F1
#
_entry.id   AF-A0A2N5YVW1-F1
#
_cell.length_a   1.000
_cell.length_b   1.000
_cell.length_c   1.000
_cell.angle_alpha   90.00
_cell.angle_beta   90.00
_cell.angle_gamma   90.00
#
_symmetry.space_group_name_H-M   'P 1'
#
loop_
_entity.id
_entity.type
_entity.pdbx_description
1 polymer ?
#
loop_
_entity_poly.entity_id
_entity_poly.type
_entity_poly.pdbx_seq_one_letter_code
_entity_poly.pdbx_strand_id
1 'polypeptide(L)'
;MLTNLVHFYLVGGFKSSILYHHRQRGASIDEAIRKTSEFVYNTLKYQAVKYLCVFNIMYKYFISINSVTKFEDVTGIDRLLLKFEYNALTDEGRIASDYGVPSSIVDYYENPEQQLDIKAGFDGYELMTFNKIDKIIRNE
;
A
#
# COMPACT_ATOMS: atom_id res chain seq x y z
N MET A 1 -3.74 19.60 5.67
CA MET A 1 -4.69 18.66 6.33
C MET A 1 -4.66 17.27 5.69
N LEU A 2 -4.80 17.15 4.36
CA LEU A 2 -4.65 15.89 3.61
C LEU A 2 -3.20 15.39 3.50
N THR A 3 -2.24 16.30 3.30
CA THR A 3 -0.80 15.99 3.20
C THR A 3 -0.28 15.20 4.41
N ASN A 4 -0.77 15.52 5.61
CA ASN A 4 -0.39 14.80 6.83
C ASN A 4 -0.91 13.35 6.81
N LEU A 5 -2.14 13.12 6.33
CA LEU A 5 -2.72 11.78 6.23
C LEU A 5 -1.90 10.91 5.27
N VAL A 6 -1.57 11.46 4.10
CA VAL A 6 -0.71 10.78 3.13
C VAL A 6 0.69 10.55 3.71
N HIS A 7 1.28 11.54 4.38
CA HIS A 7 2.61 11.44 4.97
C HIS A 7 2.70 10.31 6.01
N PHE A 8 1.81 10.29 7.01
CA PHE A 8 1.86 9.27 8.06
C PHE A 8 1.58 7.87 7.50
N TYR A 9 0.70 7.76 6.51
CA TYR A 9 0.46 6.51 5.80
C TYR A 9 1.70 6.03 5.02
N LEU A 10 2.39 6.92 4.30
CA LEU A 10 3.59 6.54 3.54
C LEU A 10 4.79 6.20 4.45
N VAL A 11 4.92 6.86 5.61
CA VAL A 11 6.05 6.65 6.53
C VAL A 11 5.93 5.37 7.35
N GLY A 12 4.73 5.01 7.82
CA GLY A 12 4.57 3.79 8.64
C GLY A 12 3.21 3.12 8.51
N GLY A 13 2.62 3.24 7.32
CA GLY A 13 1.44 2.50 6.92
C GLY A 13 0.21 2.78 7.77
N PHE A 14 -0.61 1.76 7.89
CA PHE A 14 -1.88 1.80 8.61
C PHE A 14 -1.70 2.17 10.09
N LYS A 15 -0.68 1.60 10.75
CA LYS A 15 -0.39 1.82 12.17
C LYS A 15 -0.05 3.28 12.46
N SER A 16 0.83 3.89 11.66
CA SER A 16 1.19 5.30 11.83
C SER A 16 0.01 6.24 11.61
N SER A 17 -0.88 5.93 10.66
CA SER A 17 -2.12 6.69 10.46
C SER A 17 -3.08 6.61 11.66
N ILE A 18 -3.23 5.43 12.28
CA ILE A 18 -4.00 5.30 13.53
C ILE A 18 -3.37 6.15 14.63
N LEU A 19 -2.05 6.06 14.81
CA LEU A 19 -1.34 6.81 15.85
C LEU A 19 -1.47 8.33 15.64
N TYR A 20 -1.49 8.80 14.40
CA TYR A 20 -1.75 10.20 14.09
C TYR A 20 -3.16 10.62 14.57
N HIS A 21 -4.20 9.85 14.25
CA HIS A 21 -5.55 10.16 14.69
C HIS A 21 -5.74 10.07 16.21
N HIS A 22 -5.15 9.06 16.83
CA HIS A 22 -5.28 8.83 18.27
C HIS A 22 -4.46 9.85 19.09
N ARG A 23 -3.16 9.96 18.82
CA ARG A 23 -2.23 10.75 19.65
C ARG A 23 -2.25 12.23 19.33
N GLN A 24 -2.36 12.61 18.05
CA GLN A 24 -2.27 14.02 17.65
C GLN A 24 -3.64 14.70 17.52
N ARG A 25 -4.72 13.92 17.38
CA ARG A 25 -6.09 14.45 17.25
C ARG A 25 -7.04 14.04 18.36
N GLY A 26 -6.59 13.24 19.34
CA GLY A 26 -7.37 12.87 20.52
C GLY A 26 -8.56 11.96 20.23
N ALA A 27 -8.61 11.30 19.07
CA ALA A 27 -9.68 10.35 18.75
C ALA A 27 -9.55 9.08 19.62
N SER A 28 -10.67 8.40 19.92
CA SER A 28 -10.59 7.06 20.50
C SER A 28 -9.89 6.08 19.55
N ILE A 29 -9.40 4.95 20.07
CA ILE A 29 -8.73 3.94 19.22
C ILE A 29 -9.69 3.45 18.13
N ASP A 30 -10.95 3.16 18.47
CA ASP A 30 -11.97 2.71 17.51
C ASP A 30 -12.26 3.76 16.44
N GLU A 31 -12.35 5.03 16.84
CA GLU A 31 -12.56 6.13 15.91
C GLU A 31 -11.35 6.34 14.99
N ALA A 32 -10.13 6.24 15.53
CA ALA A 32 -8.89 6.34 14.78
C ALA A 32 -8.75 5.21 13.75
N ILE A 33 -9.11 3.97 14.14
CA ILE A 33 -9.17 2.83 13.22
C ILE A 33 -10.19 3.10 12.12
N ARG A 34 -11.42 3.48 12.47
CA ARG A 34 -12.48 3.76 11.47
C ARG A 34 -12.04 4.83 10.47
N LYS A 35 -11.50 5.95 10.94
CA LYS A 35 -11.01 7.05 10.09
C LYS A 35 -9.85 6.61 9.20
N THR A 36 -8.93 5.80 9.72
CA THR A 36 -7.81 5.27 8.95
C THR A 36 -8.29 4.30 7.87
N SER A 37 -9.19 3.37 8.22
CA SER A 37 -9.80 2.45 7.26
C SER A 37 -10.52 3.18 6.13
N GLU A 38 -11.34 4.18 6.45
CA GLU A 38 -12.04 4.99 5.45
C GLU A 38 -11.05 5.70 4.52
N PHE A 39 -10.01 6.32 5.09
CA PHE A 39 -8.99 7.00 4.29
C PHE A 39 -8.21 6.03 3.38
N VAL A 40 -7.71 4.92 3.91
CA VAL A 40 -6.87 3.98 3.15
C VAL A 40 -7.70 3.23 2.11
N TYR A 41 -8.79 2.60 2.52
CA TYR A 41 -9.55 1.72 1.64
C TYR A 41 -10.51 2.47 0.73
N ASN A 42 -11.13 3.56 1.17
CA ASN A 42 -12.08 4.29 0.32
C ASN A 42 -11.37 5.42 -0.43
N THR A 43 -10.64 6.28 0.28
CA THR A 43 -10.04 7.46 -0.34
C THR A 43 -8.81 7.11 -1.17
N LEU A 44 -7.82 6.40 -0.64
CA LEU A 44 -6.61 6.08 -1.40
C LEU A 44 -6.89 5.03 -2.48
N LYS A 45 -7.31 3.82 -2.08
CA LYS A 45 -7.46 2.67 -3.00
C LYS A 45 -8.50 2.89 -4.10
N TYR A 46 -9.62 3.54 -3.81
CA TYR A 46 -10.68 3.76 -4.80
C TYR A 46 -10.67 5.17 -5.39
N GLN A 47 -10.84 6.20 -4.58
CA GLN A 47 -11.07 7.55 -5.15
C GLN A 47 -9.79 8.11 -5.78
N ALA A 48 -8.72 8.24 -4.99
CA ALA A 48 -7.49 8.91 -5.39
C ALA A 48 -6.80 8.17 -6.54
N VAL A 49 -6.65 6.85 -6.43
CA VAL A 49 -6.02 6.03 -7.48
C VAL A 49 -6.75 6.19 -8.81
N LYS A 50 -8.09 6.16 -8.86
CA LYS A 50 -8.82 6.24 -10.14
C LYS A 50 -8.61 7.59 -10.84
N TYR A 51 -8.69 8.70 -10.11
CA TYR A 51 -8.47 10.02 -10.71
C TYR A 51 -7.00 10.25 -11.09
N LEU A 52 -6.07 9.91 -10.18
CA LEU A 52 -4.64 10.12 -10.42
C LEU A 52 -4.08 9.16 -11.48
N CYS A 53 -4.66 7.97 -11.66
CA CYS A 53 -4.29 7.05 -12.73
C CYS A 53 -4.62 7.63 -14.11
N VAL A 54 -5.83 8.17 -14.30
CA VAL A 54 -6.21 8.84 -15.55
C VAL A 54 -5.28 10.02 -15.84
N PHE A 55 -4.99 10.85 -14.81
CA PHE A 55 -4.02 11.94 -14.93
C PHE A 55 -2.62 11.44 -15.33
N ASN A 56 -2.12 10.39 -14.66
CA ASN A 56 -0.80 9.83 -14.93
C ASN A 56 -0.68 9.30 -16.36
N ILE A 57 -1.73 8.64 -16.88
CA ILE A 57 -1.78 8.19 -18.28
C ILE A 57 -1.71 9.38 -19.24
N MET A 58 -2.55 10.40 -19.03
CA MET A 58 -2.54 11.60 -19.89
C MET A 58 -1.19 12.32 -19.85
N TYR A 59 -0.58 12.43 -18.66
CA TYR A 59 0.75 13.01 -18.48
C TYR A 59 1.82 12.23 -19.23
N LYS A 60 1.90 10.90 -19.02
CA LYS A 60 2.90 10.05 -19.69
C LYS A 60 2.75 10.10 -21.21
N TYR A 61 1.51 10.12 -21.71
CA TYR A 61 1.21 10.25 -23.14
C TYR A 61 1.64 11.61 -23.72
N PHE A 62 1.35 12.70 -23.01
CA PHE A 62 1.78 14.02 -23.45
C PHE A 62 3.32 14.11 -23.51
N ILE A 63 4.01 13.63 -22.49
CA ILE A 63 5.49 13.66 -22.45
C ILE A 63 6.11 12.75 -23.52
N SER A 64 5.54 11.57 -23.78
CA SER A 64 6.07 10.64 -24.79
C SER A 64 6.06 11.25 -26.19
N ILE A 65 4.99 11.99 -26.53
CA ILE A 65 4.90 12.72 -27.80
C ILE A 65 5.94 13.85 -27.86
N ASN A 66 6.03 14.69 -26.81
CA ASN A 66 6.90 15.86 -26.83
C ASN A 66 8.38 15.53 -26.75
N SER A 67 8.75 14.42 -26.10
CA SER A 67 10.13 14.02 -25.86
C SER A 67 10.63 12.95 -26.83
N VAL A 68 9.77 12.45 -27.72
CA VAL A 68 10.05 11.34 -28.65
C VAL A 68 10.60 10.11 -27.90
N THR A 69 10.00 9.81 -26.74
CA THR A 69 10.31 8.63 -25.93
C THR A 69 9.13 7.67 -25.97
N LYS A 70 9.36 6.38 -25.70
CA LYS A 70 8.24 5.44 -25.55
C LYS A 70 7.43 5.80 -24.31
N PHE A 71 6.12 5.58 -24.36
CA PHE A 71 5.22 5.83 -23.24
C PHE A 71 5.64 5.10 -21.95
N GLU A 72 6.07 3.83 -22.08
CA GLU A 72 6.50 3.01 -20.95
C GLU A 72 7.75 3.54 -20.25
N ASP A 73 8.59 4.26 -20.98
CA ASP A 73 9.84 4.81 -20.47
C ASP A 73 9.63 6.16 -19.75
N VAL A 74 8.44 6.77 -19.88
CA VAL A 74 8.14 8.02 -19.18
C VAL A 74 7.90 7.75 -17.70
N THR A 75 8.71 8.38 -16.85
CA THR A 75 8.54 8.30 -15.40
C THR A 75 7.27 9.05 -14.99
N GLY A 76 6.30 8.32 -14.45
CA GLY A 76 5.08 8.86 -13.86
C GLY A 76 5.06 8.71 -12.34
N ILE A 77 3.84 8.74 -11.79
CA ILE A 77 3.56 8.46 -10.37
C ILE A 77 3.12 7.01 -10.14
N ASP A 78 3.43 6.10 -11.07
CA ASP A 78 3.00 4.70 -11.09
C ASP A 78 3.26 3.98 -9.75
N ARG A 79 4.46 4.16 -9.19
CA ARG A 79 4.86 3.55 -7.91
C ARG A 79 4.02 4.04 -6.72
N LEU A 80 3.62 5.32 -6.73
CA LEU A 80 2.73 5.87 -5.71
C LEU A 80 1.31 5.32 -5.84
N LEU A 81 0.82 5.20 -7.09
CA LEU A 81 -0.49 4.62 -7.37
C LEU A 81 -0.57 3.16 -6.92
N LEU A 82 0.46 2.36 -7.20
CA LEU A 82 0.57 0.99 -6.72
C LEU A 82 0.50 0.92 -5.19
N LYS A 83 1.24 1.78 -4.49
CA LYS A 83 1.18 1.83 -3.03
C LYS A 83 -0.21 2.16 -2.52
N PHE A 84 -0.92 3.11 -3.14
CA PHE A 84 -2.26 3.50 -2.72
C PHE A 84 -3.31 2.42 -3.03
N GLU A 85 -3.18 1.70 -4.14
CA GLU A 85 -4.14 0.68 -4.56
C GLU A 85 -3.98 -0.62 -3.77
N TYR A 86 -2.73 -1.05 -3.58
CA TYR A 86 -2.43 -2.37 -3.04
C TYR A 86 -1.78 -2.32 -1.65
N ASN A 87 -1.53 -1.14 -1.08
CA ASN A 87 -0.68 -1.01 0.12
C ASN A 87 0.71 -1.67 -0.04
N ALA A 88 1.11 -1.98 -1.27
CA ALA A 88 2.30 -2.75 -1.62
C ALA A 88 2.97 -2.21 -2.90
N LEU A 89 4.24 -2.53 -3.09
CA LEU A 89 5.09 -2.11 -4.20
C LEU A 89 5.66 -3.30 -4.99
N THR A 90 5.87 -4.43 -4.32
CA THR A 90 6.32 -5.70 -4.90
C THR A 90 5.16 -6.49 -5.48
N ASP A 91 5.41 -7.33 -6.48
CA ASP A 91 4.34 -8.13 -7.08
C ASP A 91 3.78 -9.16 -6.08
N GLU A 92 4.64 -9.77 -5.27
CA GLU A 92 4.25 -10.69 -4.20
C GLU A 92 3.44 -9.95 -3.12
N GLY A 93 3.86 -8.75 -2.72
CA GLY A 93 3.13 -7.91 -1.78
C GLY A 93 1.76 -7.50 -2.30
N ARG A 94 1.63 -7.24 -3.60
CA ARG A 94 0.34 -6.94 -4.25
C ARG A 94 -0.58 -8.15 -4.21
N ILE A 95 -0.08 -9.33 -4.60
CA ILE A 95 -0.85 -10.58 -4.53
C ILE A 95 -1.31 -10.82 -3.09
N ALA A 96 -0.40 -10.73 -2.12
CA ALA A 96 -0.71 -10.89 -0.71
C ALA A 96 -1.79 -9.90 -0.24
N SER A 97 -1.68 -8.61 -0.60
CA SER A 97 -2.68 -7.61 -0.23
C SER A 97 -4.05 -7.87 -0.87
N ASP A 98 -4.11 -8.39 -2.09
CA ASP A 98 -5.38 -8.70 -2.75
C ASP A 98 -6.11 -9.86 -2.07
N TYR A 99 -5.37 -10.80 -1.48
CA TYR A 99 -5.93 -11.83 -0.61
C TYR A 99 -6.37 -11.31 0.78
N GLY A 100 -6.17 -10.03 1.08
CA GLY A 100 -6.63 -9.41 2.32
C GLY A 100 -5.90 -9.92 3.56
N VAL A 101 -4.63 -10.31 3.41
CA VAL A 101 -3.81 -10.80 4.53
C VAL A 101 -3.49 -9.69 5.54
N PRO A 102 -3.14 -10.05 6.79
CA PRO A 102 -2.55 -9.12 7.76
C PRO A 102 -1.39 -8.29 7.19
N SER A 103 -1.28 -7.03 7.60
CA SER A 103 -0.25 -6.12 7.06
C SER A 103 1.18 -6.63 7.28
N SER A 104 1.43 -7.35 8.37
CA SER A 104 2.70 -8.02 8.68
C SER A 104 3.13 -9.00 7.58
N ILE A 105 2.19 -9.70 6.96
CA ILE A 105 2.44 -10.63 5.85
C ILE A 105 2.75 -9.86 4.56
N VAL A 106 2.07 -8.73 4.32
CA VAL A 106 2.43 -7.84 3.19
C VAL A 106 3.83 -7.28 3.40
N ASP A 107 4.16 -6.84 4.62
CA ASP A 107 5.46 -6.30 4.98
C ASP A 107 6.60 -7.32 4.75
N TYR A 108 6.35 -8.62 4.96
CA TYR A 108 7.30 -9.69 4.63
C TYR A 108 7.68 -9.69 3.14
N TYR A 109 6.71 -9.57 2.24
CA TYR A 109 6.98 -9.55 0.80
C TYR A 109 7.58 -8.21 0.34
N GLU A 110 7.26 -7.12 1.03
CA GLU A 110 7.78 -5.78 0.73
C GLU A 110 9.23 -5.56 1.15
N ASN A 111 9.72 -6.29 2.16
CA ASN A 111 11.04 -6.06 2.78
C ASN A 111 11.93 -7.32 2.74
N PRO A 112 12.52 -7.67 1.58
CA PRO A 112 13.36 -8.87 1.43
C PRO A 112 14.49 -8.99 2.47
N GLU A 113 15.08 -7.86 2.88
CA GLU A 113 16.19 -7.83 3.84
C GLU A 113 15.77 -8.16 5.28
N GLN A 114 14.49 -8.02 5.62
CA GLN A 114 13.97 -8.19 6.99
C GLN A 114 12.99 -9.37 7.12
N GLN A 115 12.88 -10.22 6.09
CA GLN A 115 11.91 -11.31 6.02
C GLN A 115 11.94 -12.26 7.22
N LEU A 116 13.14 -12.62 7.67
CA LEU A 116 13.31 -13.55 8.80
C LEU A 116 12.78 -12.96 10.10
N ASP A 117 13.11 -11.69 10.36
CA ASP A 117 12.69 -10.97 11.57
C ASP A 117 11.17 -10.75 11.58
N ILE A 118 10.61 -10.36 10.43
CA ILE A 118 9.16 -10.16 10.27
C ILE A 118 8.41 -11.48 10.50
N LYS A 119 8.87 -12.57 9.85
CA LYS A 119 8.23 -13.88 9.97
C LYS A 119 8.33 -14.46 11.39
N ALA A 120 9.42 -14.19 12.10
CA ALA A 120 9.59 -14.59 13.50
C ALA A 120 8.58 -13.89 14.44
N GLY A 121 8.06 -12.72 14.03
CA GLY A 121 7.05 -11.97 14.77
C GLY A 121 5.61 -12.44 14.55
N PHE A 122 5.37 -13.39 13.65
CA PHE A 122 4.01 -13.83 13.31
C PHE A 122 3.35 -14.61 14.45
N ASP A 123 2.08 -14.32 14.69
CA ASP A 123 1.23 -15.15 15.54
C ASP A 123 0.76 -16.43 14.82
N GLY A 124 0.04 -17.30 15.54
CA GLY A 124 -0.44 -18.56 14.98
C GLY A 124 -1.41 -18.41 13.80
N TYR A 125 -2.22 -17.36 13.80
CA TYR A 125 -3.15 -17.05 12.70
C TYR A 125 -2.40 -16.51 11.49
N GLU A 126 -1.44 -15.61 11.71
CA GLU A 126 -0.57 -15.07 10.68
C GLU A 126 0.27 -16.16 10.03
N LEU A 127 0.82 -17.10 10.80
CA LEU A 127 1.56 -18.26 10.25
C LEU A 127 0.69 -19.15 9.38
N MET A 128 -0.53 -19.48 9.83
CA MET A 128 -1.47 -20.28 9.05
C MET A 128 -1.82 -19.59 7.72
N THR A 129 -2.11 -18.29 7.78
CA THR A 129 -2.45 -17.47 6.61
C THR A 129 -1.25 -17.35 5.67
N PHE A 130 -0.07 -17.06 6.22
CA PHE A 130 1.19 -16.96 5.49
C PHE A 130 1.45 -18.24 4.69
N ASN A 131 1.40 -19.41 5.33
CA ASN A 131 1.68 -20.68 4.66
C ASN A 131 0.71 -20.97 3.50
N LYS A 132 -0.55 -20.53 3.61
CA LYS A 132 -1.53 -20.67 2.51
C LYS A 132 -1.19 -19.77 1.33
N ILE A 133 -0.79 -18.53 1.61
CA ILE A 133 -0.53 -17.51 0.60
C ILE A 133 0.85 -17.70 -0.06
N ASP A 134 1.86 -18.09 0.71
CA ASP A 134 3.21 -18.38 0.19
C ASP A 134 3.19 -19.51 -0.84
N LYS A 135 2.35 -20.54 -0.62
CA LYS A 135 2.06 -21.59 -1.62
C LYS A 135 1.51 -21.04 -2.93
N ILE A 136 0.49 -20.18 -2.84
CA ILE A 136 -0.12 -19.54 -4.02
C ILE A 136 0.92 -18.69 -4.77
N ILE A 137 1.70 -17.89 -4.06
CA ILE A 137 2.71 -17.00 -4.65
C ILE A 137 3.85 -17.80 -5.31
N ARG A 138 4.28 -18.91 -4.70
CA ARG A 138 5.34 -19.77 -5.21
C ARG A 138 4.89 -20.78 -6.27
N ASN A 139 3.59 -20.87 -6.55
CA ASN A 139 2.98 -21.90 -7.39
C ASN A 139 3.26 -23.34 -6.90
N GLU A 140 3.21 -23.55 -5.58
CA GLU A 140 3.33 -24.87 -4.91
C GLU A 140 2.01 -25.30 -4.25
#